data_AF-A0AA86MHL7-F1
#
_entry.id   AF-A0AA86MHL7-F1
#
_cell.length_a   1.000
_cell.length_b   1.000
_cell.length_c   1.000
_cell.angle_alpha   90.00
_cell.angle_beta   90.00
_cell.angle_gamma   90.00
#
_symmetry.space_group_name_H-M   'P 1'
#
loop_
_entity.id
_entity.type
_entity.pdbx_description
1 polymer ?
#
loop_
_entity_poly.entity_id
_entity_poly.type
_entity_poly.pdbx_seq_one_letter_code
_entity_poly.pdbx_strand_id
1 'polypeptide(L)'
;MTFTRHRMAARFFPVCICCMLLLCGCSHHRAASIFQEANDLFSQGNYSASLDAYTRIGETHPAAKDRVLFEKGFIHAYPRNEHKDYQKALECFEQLVREFPESRYRQDSERMIFGINTVVLKDGTIAAQQARIEALRQDLDDRNKDIAALRETIKILEQKVFAIATRKGAVDKILIEKKDRRLSLLSMGEVIRTYKVALGGNPVGPKERQGDNKTPEGSYVIEGRNKGSRYHLSLRISYPNEKDKKRAREMGVSPGGDIMIHGIKNGLSQVGAAHAEVDWTQGCIAVTDEEIEEIAEAAPNGTVVEIRP
;
A
#
# COMPACT_ATOMS: atom_id res chain seq x y z
N MET A 1 5.90 -8.07 18.81
CA MET A 1 4.48 -8.28 18.47
C MET A 1 4.41 -9.31 17.37
N THR A 2 3.85 -10.47 17.69
CA THR A 2 3.75 -11.67 16.85
C THR A 2 2.69 -11.46 15.77
N PHE A 3 3.10 -11.45 14.49
CA PHE A 3 2.18 -11.33 13.37
C PHE A 3 1.61 -12.70 12.99
N THR A 4 0.30 -12.83 13.18
CA THR A 4 -0.56 -13.97 12.89
C THR A 4 -0.68 -14.20 11.38
N ARG A 5 -0.33 -15.41 10.93
CA ARG A 5 -0.62 -15.91 9.57
C ARG A 5 -2.11 -15.82 9.26
N HIS A 6 -2.50 -14.95 8.33
CA HIS A 6 -3.83 -14.96 7.73
C HIS A 6 -3.97 -16.17 6.82
N ARG A 7 -4.81 -17.13 7.23
CA ARG A 7 -5.31 -18.20 6.35
C ARG A 7 -6.25 -17.55 5.32
N MET A 8 -5.88 -17.61 4.03
CA MET A 8 -6.83 -17.34 2.95
C MET A 8 -7.93 -18.41 2.99
N ALA A 9 -9.16 -17.95 3.17
CA ALA A 9 -10.36 -18.76 3.05
C ALA A 9 -10.53 -19.21 1.59
N ALA A 10 -10.29 -20.49 1.31
CA ALA A 10 -10.71 -21.11 0.06
C ALA A 10 -12.24 -21.22 0.08
N ARG A 11 -12.90 -20.48 -0.81
CA ARG A 11 -14.34 -20.54 -1.03
C ARG A 11 -14.71 -21.92 -1.57
N PHE A 12 -15.45 -22.67 -0.76
CA PHE A 12 -16.08 -23.94 -1.10
C PHE A 12 -17.09 -23.74 -2.23
N PHE A 13 -16.93 -24.47 -3.33
CA PHE A 13 -18.00 -24.76 -4.30
C PHE A 13 -18.41 -26.22 -4.09
N PRO A 14 -19.58 -26.51 -3.48
CA PRO A 14 -20.11 -27.85 -3.47
C PRO A 14 -20.93 -28.04 -4.74
N VAL A 15 -20.35 -28.65 -5.78
CA VAL A 15 -21.17 -29.20 -6.86
C VAL A 15 -21.67 -30.55 -6.38
N CYS A 16 -22.97 -30.60 -6.10
CA CYS A 16 -23.72 -31.82 -5.80
C CYS A 16 -23.57 -32.82 -6.95
N ILE A 17 -22.87 -33.92 -6.71
CA ILE A 17 -23.05 -35.16 -7.48
C ILE A 17 -23.34 -36.24 -6.46
N CYS A 18 -24.59 -36.28 -6.03
CA CYS A 18 -25.16 -37.34 -5.23
C CYS A 18 -26.41 -37.83 -5.96
N CYS A 19 -26.59 -39.15 -5.99
CA CYS A 19 -27.75 -39.89 -6.49
C CYS A 19 -27.91 -40.01 -8.01
N MET A 20 -27.38 -41.10 -8.58
CA MET A 20 -28.14 -41.99 -9.45
C MET A 20 -27.58 -43.42 -9.34
N LEU A 21 -28.11 -44.17 -8.37
CA LEU A 21 -28.03 -45.63 -8.39
C LEU A 21 -29.43 -46.18 -8.16
N LEU A 22 -29.69 -47.27 -8.87
CA LEU A 22 -30.83 -48.18 -8.80
C LEU A 22 -31.95 -47.86 -9.79
N LEU A 23 -31.92 -48.58 -10.91
CA LEU A 23 -33.02 -49.46 -11.32
C LEU A 23 -32.53 -50.47 -12.39
N CYS A 24 -32.95 -51.71 -12.23
CA CYS A 24 -33.02 -52.82 -13.19
C CYS A 24 -31.87 -53.87 -13.27
N GLY A 25 -32.28 -55.15 -13.14
CA GLY A 25 -31.65 -56.31 -13.79
C GLY A 25 -30.74 -57.19 -12.93
N CYS A 26 -31.13 -58.45 -12.72
CA CYS A 26 -30.45 -59.47 -11.90
C CYS A 26 -28.98 -59.81 -12.25
N SER A 27 -28.35 -59.14 -13.21
CA SER A 27 -26.91 -59.13 -13.45
C SER A 27 -26.15 -58.17 -12.51
N HIS A 28 -26.84 -57.19 -11.91
CA HIS A 28 -26.22 -56.16 -11.07
C HIS A 28 -25.85 -56.61 -9.64
N HIS A 29 -26.46 -57.66 -9.09
CA HIS A 29 -26.15 -58.08 -7.71
C HIS A 29 -24.74 -58.67 -7.57
N ARG A 30 -24.25 -59.41 -8.57
CA ARG A 30 -22.85 -59.92 -8.58
C ARG A 30 -21.83 -58.82 -8.88
N ALA A 31 -22.16 -57.87 -9.76
CA ALA A 31 -21.28 -56.74 -10.04
C ALA A 31 -21.16 -55.78 -8.86
N ALA A 32 -22.18 -55.65 -8.01
CA ALA A 32 -22.11 -54.85 -6.79
C ALA A 32 -21.19 -55.48 -5.73
N SER A 33 -21.15 -56.81 -5.62
CA SER A 33 -20.33 -57.49 -4.60
C SER A 33 -18.83 -57.43 -4.89
N ILE A 34 -18.41 -57.46 -6.16
CA ILE A 34 -16.97 -57.52 -6.50
C ILE A 34 -16.20 -56.23 -6.17
N PHE A 35 -16.87 -55.07 -6.14
CA PHE A 35 -16.24 -53.77 -5.86
C PHE A 35 -16.41 -53.30 -4.41
N GLN A 36 -17.13 -54.06 -3.58
CA GLN A 36 -17.53 -53.62 -2.25
C GLN A 36 -16.31 -53.28 -1.38
N GLU A 37 -15.33 -54.17 -1.31
CA GLU A 37 -14.08 -53.95 -0.56
C GLU A 37 -13.35 -52.68 -1.01
N ALA A 38 -13.17 -52.50 -2.32
CA ALA A 38 -12.46 -51.35 -2.88
C ALA A 38 -13.17 -50.02 -2.59
N ASN A 39 -14.51 -50.02 -2.62
CA ASN A 39 -15.34 -48.86 -2.29
C ASN A 39 -15.32 -48.54 -0.80
N ASP A 40 -15.38 -49.55 0.06
CA ASP A 40 -15.31 -49.37 1.51
C ASP A 40 -13.96 -48.75 1.89
N LEU A 41 -12.85 -49.25 1.32
CA LEU A 41 -11.52 -48.69 1.51
C LEU A 41 -11.44 -47.22 1.04
N PHE A 42 -12.03 -46.90 -0.11
CA PHE A 42 -12.11 -45.52 -0.60
C PHE A 42 -12.88 -44.62 0.36
N SER A 43 -14.06 -45.06 0.82
CA SER A 43 -14.93 -44.30 1.73
C SER A 43 -14.29 -44.02 3.09
N GLN A 44 -13.43 -44.94 3.54
CA GLN A 44 -12.62 -44.81 4.76
C GLN A 44 -11.40 -43.89 4.57
N GLY A 45 -11.17 -43.36 3.37
CA GLY A 45 -10.01 -42.55 3.03
C GLY A 45 -8.73 -43.35 2.79
N ASN A 46 -8.81 -44.68 2.74
CA ASN A 46 -7.67 -45.56 2.47
C ASN A 46 -7.47 -45.72 0.95
N TYR A 47 -7.05 -44.63 0.30
CA TYR A 47 -6.95 -44.55 -1.16
C TYR A 47 -5.93 -45.53 -1.75
N SER A 48 -4.80 -45.77 -1.08
CA SER A 48 -3.79 -46.72 -1.55
C SER A 48 -4.33 -48.14 -1.57
N ALA A 49 -4.93 -48.60 -0.46
CA ALA A 49 -5.51 -49.94 -0.41
C ALA A 49 -6.69 -50.10 -1.37
N SER A 50 -7.47 -49.03 -1.58
CA SER A 50 -8.54 -49.01 -2.58
C SER A 50 -7.98 -49.20 -4.01
N LEU A 51 -6.89 -48.51 -4.38
CA LEU A 51 -6.22 -48.69 -5.68
C LEU A 51 -5.67 -50.11 -5.86
N ASP A 52 -5.12 -50.70 -4.81
CA ASP A 52 -4.63 -52.09 -4.85
C ASP A 52 -5.78 -53.08 -5.06
N ALA A 53 -6.91 -52.87 -4.36
CA ALA A 53 -8.12 -53.67 -4.54
C ALA A 53 -8.67 -53.56 -5.96
N TYR A 54 -8.75 -52.35 -6.51
CA TYR A 54 -9.15 -52.14 -7.90
C TYR A 54 -8.22 -52.80 -8.91
N THR A 55 -6.91 -52.81 -8.64
CA THR A 55 -5.92 -53.48 -9.50
C THR A 55 -6.14 -54.99 -9.52
N ARG A 56 -6.34 -55.63 -8.36
CA ARG A 56 -6.70 -57.06 -8.28
C ARG A 56 -7.98 -57.40 -9.03
N ILE A 57 -9.00 -56.53 -8.95
CA ILE A 57 -10.26 -56.72 -9.67
C ILE A 57 -10.03 -56.67 -11.19
N GLY A 58 -9.23 -55.72 -11.67
CA GLY A 58 -8.91 -55.60 -13.10
C GLY A 58 -8.16 -56.80 -13.68
N GLU A 59 -7.34 -57.47 -12.87
CA GLU A 59 -6.61 -58.70 -13.27
C GLU A 59 -7.52 -59.92 -13.33
N THR A 60 -8.47 -60.03 -12.39
CA THR A 60 -9.33 -61.21 -12.22
C THR A 60 -10.64 -61.13 -13.00
N HIS A 61 -11.10 -59.93 -13.36
CA HIS A 61 -12.38 -59.69 -14.02
C HIS A 61 -12.22 -58.76 -15.24
N PRO A 62 -11.76 -59.27 -16.40
CA PRO A 62 -11.50 -58.45 -17.59
C PRO A 62 -12.71 -57.64 -18.09
N ALA A 63 -13.93 -58.19 -17.93
CA ALA A 63 -15.18 -57.52 -18.31
C ALA A 63 -15.51 -56.27 -17.46
N ALA A 64 -14.82 -56.08 -16.34
CA ALA A 64 -14.99 -54.95 -15.42
C ALA A 64 -13.86 -53.91 -15.54
N LYS A 65 -12.92 -54.09 -16.48
CA LYS A 65 -11.70 -53.28 -16.59
C LYS A 65 -11.99 -51.81 -16.91
N ASP A 66 -13.06 -51.51 -17.64
CA ASP A 66 -13.49 -50.13 -17.93
C ASP A 66 -13.88 -49.38 -16.65
N ARG A 67 -14.68 -50.00 -15.78
CA ARG A 67 -15.01 -49.43 -14.47
C ARG A 67 -13.77 -49.30 -13.59
N VAL A 68 -12.91 -50.32 -13.56
CA VAL A 68 -11.67 -50.28 -12.77
C VAL A 68 -10.81 -49.07 -13.17
N LEU A 69 -10.63 -48.83 -14.47
CA LEU A 69 -9.89 -47.66 -14.95
C LEU A 69 -10.57 -46.35 -14.54
N PHE A 70 -11.89 -46.26 -14.65
CA PHE A 70 -12.63 -45.06 -14.24
C PHE A 70 -12.43 -44.75 -12.74
N GLU A 71 -12.63 -45.74 -11.88
CA GLU A 71 -12.55 -45.59 -10.42
C GLU A 71 -11.10 -45.29 -9.99
N LYS A 72 -10.10 -45.97 -10.57
CA LYS A 72 -8.69 -45.66 -10.31
C LYS A 72 -8.33 -44.24 -10.74
N GLY A 73 -8.80 -43.80 -11.91
CA GLY A 73 -8.61 -42.43 -12.40
C GLY A 73 -9.21 -41.41 -11.43
N PHE A 74 -10.41 -41.68 -10.92
CA PHE A 74 -11.06 -40.83 -9.92
C PHE A 74 -10.28 -40.77 -8.61
N ILE A 75 -9.82 -41.90 -8.08
CA ILE A 75 -9.03 -41.96 -6.83
C ILE A 75 -7.71 -41.20 -6.97
N HIS A 76 -7.04 -41.34 -8.11
CA HIS A 76 -5.80 -40.60 -8.40
C HIS A 76 -6.03 -39.08 -8.51
N ALA A 77 -7.19 -38.63 -8.99
CA ALA A 77 -7.53 -37.20 -9.04
C ALA A 77 -8.23 -36.66 -7.78
N TYR A 78 -8.49 -37.50 -6.78
CA TYR A 78 -9.38 -37.14 -5.67
C TYR A 78 -8.77 -36.05 -4.79
N PRO A 79 -9.45 -34.90 -4.56
CA PRO A 79 -8.83 -33.76 -3.86
C PRO A 79 -8.32 -34.05 -2.44
N ARG A 80 -8.99 -34.97 -1.73
CA ARG A 80 -8.63 -35.39 -0.36
C ARG A 80 -7.59 -36.50 -0.33
N ASN A 81 -7.19 -37.04 -1.48
CA ASN A 81 -6.07 -37.96 -1.56
C ASN A 81 -4.77 -37.16 -1.45
N GLU A 82 -4.05 -37.33 -0.35
CA GLU A 82 -2.75 -36.67 -0.12
C GLU A 82 -1.71 -37.12 -1.14
N HIS A 83 -1.88 -38.32 -1.69
CA HIS A 83 -1.07 -38.91 -2.77
C HIS A 83 -1.77 -38.82 -4.13
N LYS A 84 -2.65 -37.82 -4.33
CA LYS A 84 -3.24 -37.57 -5.64
C LYS A 84 -2.15 -37.38 -6.69
N ASP A 85 -2.40 -37.93 -7.87
CA ASP A 85 -1.47 -37.97 -8.99
C ASP A 85 -2.29 -37.76 -10.27
N TYR A 86 -2.34 -36.52 -10.73
CA TYR A 86 -3.11 -36.15 -11.92
C TYR A 86 -2.61 -36.83 -13.18
N GLN A 87 -1.32 -37.20 -13.23
CA GLN A 87 -0.77 -37.92 -14.39
C GLN A 87 -1.32 -39.35 -14.42
N LYS A 88 -1.27 -40.09 -13.30
CA LYS A 88 -1.88 -41.42 -13.22
C LYS A 88 -3.39 -41.40 -13.43
N ALA A 89 -4.07 -40.33 -13.01
CA ALA A 89 -5.48 -40.14 -13.29
C ALA A 89 -5.76 -40.02 -14.79
N LEU A 90 -5.01 -39.17 -15.49
CA LEU A 90 -5.07 -39.02 -16.94
C LEU A 90 -4.79 -40.33 -17.66
N GLU A 91 -3.73 -41.05 -17.28
CA GLU A 91 -3.39 -42.35 -17.86
C GLU A 91 -4.56 -43.34 -17.77
N CYS A 92 -5.25 -43.40 -16.61
CA CYS A 92 -6.42 -44.26 -16.43
C CYS A 92 -7.59 -43.85 -17.35
N PHE A 93 -7.92 -42.56 -17.41
CA PHE A 93 -9.03 -42.05 -18.23
C PHE A 93 -8.74 -42.14 -19.72
N GLU A 94 -7.52 -41.82 -20.15
CA GLU A 94 -7.08 -41.95 -21.54
C GLU A 94 -7.06 -43.40 -21.99
N GLN A 95 -6.58 -44.31 -21.13
CA GLN A 95 -6.66 -45.74 -21.39
C GLN A 95 -8.10 -46.21 -21.54
N LEU A 96 -9.02 -45.74 -20.69
CA LEU A 96 -10.44 -46.05 -20.78
C LEU A 96 -11.03 -45.61 -22.12
N VAL A 97 -10.82 -44.34 -22.49
CA VAL A 97 -11.34 -43.76 -23.74
C VAL A 97 -10.79 -44.47 -24.97
N ARG A 98 -9.52 -44.90 -24.92
CA ARG A 98 -8.84 -45.58 -26.03
C ARG A 98 -9.25 -47.06 -26.17
N GLU A 99 -9.27 -47.80 -25.06
CA GLU A 99 -9.47 -49.26 -25.07
C GLU A 99 -10.95 -49.67 -25.00
N PHE A 100 -11.83 -48.79 -24.50
CA PHE A 100 -13.25 -49.09 -24.29
C PHE A 100 -14.17 -47.99 -24.88
N PRO A 101 -14.22 -47.83 -26.21
CA PRO A 101 -14.98 -46.76 -26.86
C PRO A 101 -16.50 -46.81 -26.61
N GLU A 102 -17.04 -48.00 -26.33
CA GLU A 102 -18.47 -48.20 -26.02
C GLU A 102 -18.77 -48.17 -24.51
N SER A 103 -17.78 -47.90 -23.65
CA SER A 103 -18.01 -47.87 -22.20
C SER A 103 -18.90 -46.70 -21.80
N ARG A 104 -19.84 -46.96 -20.88
CA ARG A 104 -20.67 -45.92 -20.26
C ARG A 104 -19.86 -44.84 -19.53
N TYR A 105 -18.61 -45.13 -19.17
CA TYR A 105 -17.71 -44.22 -18.46
C TYR A 105 -16.89 -43.31 -19.39
N ARG A 106 -16.99 -43.49 -20.71
CA ARG A 106 -16.18 -42.77 -21.70
C ARG A 106 -16.38 -41.25 -21.63
N GLN A 107 -17.64 -40.79 -21.69
CA GLN A 107 -17.93 -39.35 -21.71
C GLN A 107 -17.49 -38.65 -20.42
N ASP A 108 -17.68 -39.30 -19.27
CA ASP A 108 -17.23 -38.76 -17.99
C ASP A 108 -15.71 -38.74 -17.89
N SER A 109 -15.03 -39.75 -18.46
CA SER A 109 -13.57 -39.78 -18.54
C SER A 109 -13.01 -38.64 -19.40
N GLU A 110 -13.62 -38.35 -20.55
CA GLU A 110 -13.26 -37.20 -21.40
C GLU A 110 -13.42 -35.86 -20.65
N ARG A 111 -14.52 -35.71 -19.89
CA ARG A 111 -14.74 -34.51 -19.05
C ARG A 111 -13.70 -34.41 -17.93
N MET A 112 -13.35 -35.53 -17.30
CA MET A 112 -12.33 -35.58 -16.27
C MET A 112 -10.95 -35.20 -16.82
N ILE A 113 -10.57 -35.72 -17.99
CA ILE A 113 -9.31 -35.36 -18.68
C ILE A 113 -9.24 -33.84 -18.90
N PHE A 114 -10.31 -33.25 -19.46
CA PHE A 114 -10.36 -31.81 -19.69
C PHE A 114 -10.26 -31.00 -18.39
N GLY A 115 -10.99 -31.43 -17.35
CA GLY A 115 -10.98 -30.80 -16.03
C GLY A 115 -9.60 -30.84 -15.37
N ILE A 116 -8.94 -32.00 -15.40
CA ILE A 116 -7.60 -32.19 -14.82
C ILE A 116 -6.58 -31.33 -15.55
N ASN A 117 -6.55 -31.34 -16.88
CA ASN A 117 -5.64 -30.50 -17.66
C ASN A 117 -5.83 -29.00 -17.35
N THR A 118 -7.08 -28.56 -17.19
CA THR A 118 -7.37 -27.17 -16.81
C THR A 118 -6.83 -26.81 -15.43
N VAL A 119 -6.97 -27.71 -14.45
CA VAL A 119 -6.43 -27.50 -13.08
C VAL A 119 -4.92 -27.42 -13.12
N VAL A 120 -4.25 -28.38 -13.77
CA VAL A 120 -2.78 -28.43 -13.87
C VAL A 120 -2.21 -27.14 -14.49
N LEU A 121 -2.81 -26.66 -15.60
CA LEU A 121 -2.38 -25.42 -16.25
C LEU A 121 -2.57 -24.20 -15.35
N LYS A 122 -3.71 -24.12 -14.64
CA LYS A 122 -4.01 -23.01 -13.74
C LYS A 122 -3.09 -23.02 -12.52
N ASP A 123 -2.81 -24.17 -11.94
CA ASP A 123 -1.90 -24.31 -10.80
C ASP A 123 -0.48 -23.87 -11.16
N GLY A 124 0.01 -24.25 -12.36
CA GLY A 124 1.29 -23.76 -12.87
C GLY A 124 1.32 -22.24 -13.05
N THR A 125 0.24 -21.67 -13.58
CA THR A 125 0.10 -20.21 -13.73
C THR A 125 0.08 -19.50 -12.38
N ILE A 126 -0.67 -20.03 -11.41
CA ILE A 126 -0.77 -19.49 -10.05
C ILE A 126 0.60 -19.53 -9.38
N ALA A 127 1.34 -20.64 -9.47
CA ALA A 127 2.67 -20.76 -8.90
C ALA A 127 3.65 -19.74 -9.50
N ALA A 128 3.64 -19.57 -10.83
CA ALA A 128 4.46 -18.58 -11.51
C ALA A 128 4.11 -17.14 -11.10
N GLN A 129 2.82 -16.83 -10.98
CA GLN A 129 2.35 -15.52 -10.51
C GLN A 129 2.73 -15.27 -9.05
N GLN A 130 2.61 -16.26 -8.17
CA GLN A 130 3.01 -16.17 -6.78
C GLN A 130 4.51 -15.89 -6.64
N ALA A 131 5.36 -16.62 -7.38
CA ALA A 131 6.80 -16.38 -7.40
C ALA A 131 7.13 -14.95 -7.87
N ARG A 132 6.43 -14.46 -8.90
CA ARG A 132 6.61 -13.08 -9.40
C ARG A 132 6.18 -12.03 -8.37
N ILE A 133 5.06 -12.23 -7.68
CA ILE A 133 4.58 -11.32 -6.64
C ILE A 133 5.61 -11.23 -5.50
N GLU A 134 6.17 -12.36 -5.09
CA GLU A 134 7.16 -12.39 -4.02
C GLU A 134 8.45 -11.66 -4.42
N ALA A 135 8.94 -11.89 -5.64
CA ALA A 135 10.10 -11.17 -6.17
C ALA A 135 9.88 -9.65 -6.23
N LEU A 136 8.68 -9.20 -6.65
CA LEU A 136 8.32 -7.77 -6.69
C LEU A 136 8.24 -7.16 -5.29
N ARG A 137 7.74 -7.90 -4.30
CA ARG A 137 7.72 -7.42 -2.91
C ARG A 137 9.13 -7.19 -2.37
N GLN A 138 10.03 -8.13 -2.63
CA GLN A 138 11.43 -7.99 -2.24
C GLN A 138 12.10 -6.78 -2.90
N ASP A 139 11.90 -6.58 -4.21
CA ASP A 139 12.43 -5.40 -4.92
C ASP A 139 11.88 -4.08 -4.35
N LEU A 140 10.59 -4.03 -3.98
CA LEU A 140 10.00 -2.86 -3.34
C LEU A 140 10.62 -2.58 -1.96
N ASP A 141 10.87 -3.61 -1.16
CA ASP A 141 11.49 -3.45 0.16
C ASP A 141 12.94 -2.93 0.05
N ASP A 142 13.70 -3.41 -0.92
CA ASP A 142 15.07 -2.95 -1.14
C ASP A 142 15.11 -1.50 -1.66
N ARG A 143 14.25 -1.15 -2.61
CA ARG A 143 14.08 0.26 -3.06
C ARG A 143 13.66 1.19 -1.92
N ASN A 144 12.80 0.73 -1.01
CA ASN A 144 12.40 1.53 0.15
C ASN A 144 13.57 1.82 1.10
N LYS A 145 14.50 0.87 1.27
CA LYS A 145 15.74 1.08 2.04
C LYS A 145 16.63 2.12 1.35
N ASP A 146 16.79 2.02 0.03
CA ASP A 146 17.57 2.99 -0.74
C ASP A 146 16.99 4.41 -0.64
N ILE A 147 15.67 4.55 -0.77
CA ILE A 147 14.97 5.83 -0.59
C ILE A 147 15.23 6.40 0.81
N ALA A 148 15.19 5.57 1.86
CA ALA A 148 15.48 6.03 3.20
C ALA A 148 16.93 6.51 3.36
N ALA A 149 17.91 5.79 2.81
CA ALA A 149 19.32 6.17 2.85
C ALA A 149 19.61 7.45 2.05
N LEU A 150 18.99 7.59 0.87
CA LEU A 150 19.11 8.79 0.06
C LEU A 150 18.50 10.02 0.75
N ARG A 151 17.36 9.87 1.43
CA ARG A 151 16.74 10.95 2.22
C ARG A 151 17.67 11.45 3.32
N GLU A 152 18.32 10.55 4.05
CA GLU A 152 19.29 10.94 5.08
C GLU A 152 20.51 11.64 4.47
N THR A 153 20.98 11.14 3.33
CA THR A 153 22.10 11.78 2.61
C THR A 153 21.75 13.20 2.16
N ILE A 154 20.55 13.40 1.59
CA ILE A 154 20.05 14.73 1.19
C ILE A 154 20.02 15.65 2.40
N LYS A 155 19.46 15.21 3.53
CA LYS A 155 19.40 16.00 4.78
C LYS A 155 20.79 16.47 5.22
N ILE A 156 21.79 15.58 5.22
CA ILE A 156 23.18 15.91 5.58
C ILE A 156 23.77 16.92 4.59
N LEU A 157 23.54 16.74 3.29
CA LEU A 157 24.04 17.65 2.26
C LEU A 157 23.41 19.03 2.38
N GLU A 158 22.10 19.12 2.62
CA GLU A 158 21.40 20.40 2.86
C GLU A 158 21.98 21.13 4.07
N GLN A 159 22.23 20.44 5.19
CA GLN A 159 22.85 21.03 6.37
C GLN A 159 24.26 21.57 6.06
N LYS A 160 25.04 20.83 5.28
CA LYS A 160 26.38 21.28 4.84
C LYS A 160 26.30 22.50 3.93
N VAL A 161 25.39 22.51 2.96
CA VAL A 161 25.17 23.64 2.05
C VAL A 161 24.77 24.88 2.85
N PHE A 162 23.81 24.73 3.77
CA PHE A 162 23.36 25.81 4.64
C PHE A 162 24.51 26.39 5.48
N ALA A 163 25.30 25.54 6.14
CA ALA A 163 26.45 25.96 6.94
C ALA A 163 27.55 26.65 6.11
N ILE A 164 27.74 26.27 4.85
CA ILE A 164 28.70 26.94 3.95
C ILE A 164 28.15 28.30 3.51
N ALA A 165 26.86 28.37 3.19
CA ALA A 165 26.22 29.60 2.74
C ALA A 165 26.22 30.67 3.85
N THR A 166 25.82 30.31 5.07
CA THR A 166 25.80 31.25 6.21
C THR A 166 27.19 31.75 6.61
N ARG A 167 28.26 30.99 6.33
CA ARG A 167 29.66 31.46 6.47
C ARG A 167 30.07 32.48 5.41
N LYS A 168 29.51 32.38 4.19
CA LYS A 168 29.84 33.28 3.07
C LYS A 168 29.08 34.60 3.16
N GLY A 169 27.91 34.62 3.77
CA GLY A 169 27.10 35.81 4.04
C GLY A 169 25.84 35.46 4.81
N ALA A 170 25.29 36.43 5.55
CA ALA A 170 24.00 36.25 6.21
C ALA A 170 22.86 36.13 5.18
N VAL A 171 21.70 35.63 5.61
CA VAL A 171 20.48 35.61 4.79
C VAL A 171 20.04 37.05 4.52
N ASP A 172 19.99 37.44 3.25
CA ASP A 172 19.57 38.78 2.82
C ASP A 172 18.06 38.85 2.53
N LYS A 173 17.42 37.71 2.27
CA LYS A 173 16.00 37.64 1.97
C LYS A 173 15.33 36.34 2.45
N ILE A 174 14.13 36.50 2.99
CA ILE A 174 13.15 35.44 3.23
C ILE A 174 12.06 35.57 2.16
N LEU A 175 11.82 34.52 1.39
CA LEU A 175 10.73 34.44 0.42
C LEU A 175 9.66 33.48 0.94
N ILE A 176 8.42 33.94 1.05
CA ILE A 176 7.28 33.12 1.47
C ILE A 176 6.30 33.03 0.30
N GLU A 177 6.03 31.81 -0.15
CA GLU A 177 5.13 31.50 -1.26
C GLU A 177 3.89 30.81 -0.69
N LYS A 178 2.77 31.54 -0.64
CA LYS A 178 1.60 31.11 0.15
C LYS A 178 0.92 29.90 -0.47
N LYS A 179 0.76 29.87 -1.81
CA LYS A 179 0.22 28.73 -2.54
C LYS A 179 0.99 27.43 -2.26
N ASP A 180 2.30 27.53 -2.17
CA ASP A 180 3.21 26.41 -1.98
C ASP A 180 3.45 26.07 -0.49
N ARG A 181 2.96 26.90 0.44
CA ARG A 181 3.24 26.80 1.89
C ARG A 181 4.73 26.63 2.17
N ARG A 182 5.52 27.46 1.49
CA ARG A 182 6.99 27.40 1.53
C ARG A 182 7.58 28.71 2.00
N LEU A 183 8.54 28.62 2.92
CA LEU A 183 9.45 29.70 3.28
C LEU A 183 10.85 29.32 2.82
N SER A 184 11.49 30.18 2.03
CA SER A 184 12.83 29.98 1.51
C SER A 184 13.77 31.06 2.08
N LEU A 185 14.93 30.64 2.57
CA LEU A 185 16.03 31.56 2.93
C LEU A 185 16.95 31.72 1.73
N LEU A 186 17.24 32.96 1.38
CA LEU A 186 18.10 33.31 0.26
C LEU A 186 19.35 34.06 0.75
N SER A 187 20.47 33.77 0.10
CA SER A 187 21.72 34.52 0.23
C SER A 187 22.30 34.75 -1.15
N MET A 188 22.55 36.02 -1.50
CA MET A 188 23.02 36.44 -2.82
C MET A 188 22.13 35.95 -3.98
N GLY A 189 20.82 35.87 -3.75
CA GLY A 189 19.83 35.44 -4.73
C GLY A 189 19.66 33.91 -4.86
N GLU A 190 20.49 33.11 -4.21
CA GLU A 190 20.40 31.65 -4.20
C GLU A 190 19.59 31.16 -3.00
N VAL A 191 18.75 30.15 -3.21
CA VAL A 191 18.02 29.50 -2.11
C VAL A 191 18.96 28.56 -1.36
N ILE A 192 19.14 28.82 -0.07
CA ILE A 192 20.06 28.06 0.79
C ILE A 192 19.32 27.13 1.74
N ARG A 193 18.02 27.37 1.95
CA ARG A 193 17.15 26.56 2.81
C ARG A 193 15.68 26.77 2.49
N THR A 194 14.86 25.75 2.71
CA THR A 194 13.40 25.82 2.55
C THR A 194 12.70 25.11 3.70
N TYR A 195 11.58 25.66 4.15
CA TYR A 195 10.75 25.09 5.21
C TYR A 195 9.28 25.08 4.78
N LYS A 196 8.53 24.13 5.32
CA LYS A 196 7.06 24.15 5.20
C LYS A 196 6.50 25.12 6.22
N VAL A 197 5.42 25.80 5.88
CA VAL A 197 4.78 26.76 6.79
C VAL A 197 3.28 26.52 6.93
N ALA A 198 2.76 26.86 8.10
CA ALA A 198 1.33 27.12 8.27
C ALA A 198 1.07 28.62 8.25
N LEU A 199 0.01 29.03 7.56
CA LEU A 199 -0.36 30.41 7.35
C LEU A 199 -1.59 30.78 8.19
N GLY A 200 -2.11 31.98 7.94
CA GLY A 200 -3.42 32.38 8.43
C GLY A 200 -4.51 31.46 7.92
N GLY A 201 -5.50 31.15 8.76
CA GLY A 201 -6.61 30.24 8.42
C GLY A 201 -7.48 30.67 7.23
N ASN A 202 -7.26 31.87 6.69
CA ASN A 202 -7.80 32.33 5.42
C ASN A 202 -6.65 32.80 4.50
N PRO A 203 -5.86 31.88 3.92
CA PRO A 203 -4.57 32.26 3.32
C PRO A 203 -4.71 32.93 1.96
N VAL A 204 -5.89 32.97 1.34
CA VAL A 204 -6.02 33.47 -0.05
C VAL A 204 -6.10 34.99 -0.11
N GLY A 205 -5.20 35.60 -0.88
CA GLY A 205 -5.11 37.04 -1.11
C GLY A 205 -4.47 37.81 0.06
N PRO A 206 -4.20 39.11 -0.11
CA PRO A 206 -3.53 39.92 0.88
C PRO A 206 -4.40 40.14 2.11
N LYS A 207 -3.75 40.37 3.26
CA LYS A 207 -4.41 40.88 4.47
C LYS A 207 -5.00 42.27 4.22
N GLU A 208 -6.27 42.44 4.60
CA GLU A 208 -7.06 43.65 4.37
C GLU A 208 -7.51 44.31 5.67
N ARG A 209 -7.81 43.52 6.71
CA ARG A 209 -8.29 44.05 8.00
C ARG A 209 -7.87 43.19 9.18
N GLN A 210 -7.90 43.77 10.37
CA GLN A 210 -7.74 43.03 11.62
C GLN A 210 -8.81 41.93 11.72
N GLY A 211 -8.39 40.71 12.09
CA GLY A 211 -9.29 39.56 12.27
C GLY A 211 -9.70 38.80 11.01
N ASP A 212 -9.20 39.16 9.81
CA ASP A 212 -9.51 38.43 8.57
C ASP A 212 -8.78 37.07 8.41
N ASN A 213 -7.89 36.73 9.35
CA ASN A 213 -7.02 35.56 9.36
C ASN A 213 -6.19 35.37 8.08
N LYS A 214 -5.89 36.45 7.36
CA LYS A 214 -5.04 36.41 6.17
C LYS A 214 -3.59 36.68 6.54
N THR A 215 -2.67 35.93 5.95
CA THR A 215 -1.24 36.30 5.91
C THR A 215 -1.05 37.38 4.83
N PRO A 216 -0.35 38.49 5.14
CA PRO A 216 -0.18 39.58 4.19
C PRO A 216 0.60 39.18 2.93
N GLU A 217 0.49 39.98 1.87
CA GLU A 217 1.28 39.82 0.63
C GLU A 217 1.95 41.15 0.32
N GLY A 218 3.26 41.13 0.08
CA GLY A 218 4.06 42.34 -0.08
C GLY A 218 5.51 42.17 0.35
N SER A 219 6.20 43.29 0.49
CA SER A 219 7.58 43.34 0.97
C SER A 219 7.62 44.00 2.35
N TYR A 220 8.34 43.35 3.26
CA TYR A 220 8.52 43.70 4.67
C TYR A 220 9.99 43.50 5.05
N VAL A 221 10.34 43.80 6.30
CA VAL A 221 11.64 43.49 6.89
C VAL A 221 11.47 42.89 8.29
N ILE A 222 12.45 42.11 8.75
CA ILE A 222 12.50 41.68 10.16
C ILE A 222 12.83 42.90 11.04
N GLU A 223 11.91 43.29 11.92
CA GLU A 223 12.08 44.44 12.82
C GLU A 223 12.64 44.05 14.20
N GLY A 224 12.30 42.85 14.68
CA GLY A 224 12.62 42.47 16.04
C GLY A 224 12.41 40.98 16.31
N ARG A 225 12.97 40.54 17.43
CA ARG A 225 12.97 39.13 17.86
C ARG A 225 12.51 39.02 19.30
N ASN A 226 11.70 38.02 19.60
CA ASN A 226 11.21 37.76 20.96
C ASN A 226 11.34 36.27 21.31
N LYS A 227 12.32 35.95 22.18
CA LYS A 227 12.56 34.61 22.73
C LYS A 227 11.63 34.25 23.90
N GLY A 228 11.00 35.25 24.53
CA GLY A 228 10.05 35.07 25.64
C GLY A 228 8.59 35.13 25.18
N SER A 229 8.32 34.78 23.93
CA SER A 229 6.99 34.89 23.36
C SER A 229 6.06 33.77 23.86
N ARG A 230 4.76 33.84 23.55
CA ARG A 230 3.82 32.74 23.82
C ARG A 230 4.07 31.50 22.92
N TYR A 231 4.94 31.68 21.93
CA TYR A 231 5.50 30.65 21.06
C TYR A 231 6.98 30.49 21.37
N HIS A 232 7.60 29.44 20.86
CA HIS A 232 9.00 29.12 21.11
C HIS A 232 9.95 30.30 20.84
N LEU A 233 9.84 30.88 19.64
CA LEU A 233 10.51 32.11 19.23
C LEU A 233 9.63 32.84 18.23
N SER A 234 9.68 34.17 18.20
CA SER A 234 9.00 34.96 17.15
C SER A 234 9.88 36.07 16.58
N LEU A 235 9.77 36.28 15.27
CA LEU A 235 10.40 37.32 14.47
C LEU A 235 9.29 38.24 13.95
N ARG A 236 9.25 39.50 14.40
CA ARG A 236 8.25 40.47 13.94
C ARG A 236 8.64 41.03 12.59
N ILE A 237 7.70 41.07 11.65
CA ILE A 237 7.88 41.74 10.36
C ILE A 237 7.26 43.14 10.37
N SER A 238 7.70 44.01 9.48
CA SER A 238 7.24 45.41 9.34
C SER A 238 5.83 45.58 8.74
N TYR A 239 4.91 44.66 9.02
CA TYR A 239 3.50 44.80 8.67
C TYR A 239 2.78 45.73 9.68
N PRO A 240 1.91 46.66 9.23
CA PRO A 240 1.54 46.95 7.83
C PRO A 240 2.50 47.92 7.13
N ASN A 241 2.76 47.71 5.84
CA ASN A 241 3.47 48.69 5.00
C ASN A 241 2.52 49.77 4.45
N GLU A 242 3.03 50.74 3.69
CA GLU A 242 2.21 51.85 3.16
C GLU A 242 1.10 51.40 2.21
N LYS A 243 1.31 50.34 1.42
CA LYS A 243 0.27 49.78 0.55
C LYS A 243 -0.85 49.14 1.37
N ASP A 244 -0.49 48.43 2.45
CA ASP A 244 -1.44 47.81 3.36
C ASP A 244 -2.27 48.87 4.10
N LYS A 245 -1.61 49.92 4.62
CA LYS A 245 -2.29 51.05 5.28
C LYS A 245 -3.23 51.79 4.34
N LYS A 246 -2.83 52.02 3.09
CA LYS A 246 -3.67 52.67 2.07
C LYS A 246 -4.92 51.84 1.78
N ARG A 247 -4.77 50.53 1.53
CA ARG A 247 -5.88 49.61 1.29
C ARG A 247 -6.88 49.58 2.46
N ALA A 248 -6.37 49.46 3.70
CA ALA A 248 -7.23 49.46 4.88
C ALA A 248 -7.97 50.81 5.08
N ARG A 249 -7.29 51.93 4.80
CA ARG A 249 -7.90 53.27 4.87
C ARG A 249 -9.02 53.45 3.85
N GLU A 250 -8.82 53.00 2.61
CA GLU A 250 -9.84 53.05 1.54
C GLU A 250 -11.09 52.22 1.90
N MET A 251 -10.92 51.16 2.69
CA MET A 251 -12.01 50.32 3.19
C MET A 251 -12.62 50.82 4.52
N GLY A 252 -12.05 51.86 5.14
CA GLY A 252 -12.51 52.35 6.46
C GLY A 252 -12.26 51.38 7.62
N VAL A 253 -11.25 50.52 7.52
CA VAL A 253 -10.93 49.48 8.52
C VAL A 253 -9.52 49.62 9.08
N SER A 254 -9.25 49.00 10.23
CA SER A 254 -7.89 48.83 10.74
C SER A 254 -7.19 47.68 10.02
N PRO A 255 -5.94 47.85 9.53
CA PRO A 255 -5.15 46.73 8.99
C PRO A 255 -4.75 45.72 10.08
N GLY A 256 -4.80 46.13 11.36
CA GLY A 256 -4.19 45.41 12.46
C GLY A 256 -2.67 45.57 12.47
N GLY A 257 -1.98 44.57 13.01
CA GLY A 257 -0.53 44.55 13.17
C GLY A 257 -0.06 43.17 13.63
N ASP A 258 1.15 43.12 14.18
CA ASP A 258 1.74 41.93 14.83
C ASP A 258 1.65 40.68 13.97
N ILE A 259 2.24 40.77 12.78
CA ILE A 259 2.54 39.61 11.95
C ILE A 259 3.97 39.18 12.28
N MET A 260 4.12 37.90 12.60
CA MET A 260 5.40 37.31 12.94
C MET A 260 5.64 36.04 12.13
N ILE A 261 6.91 35.71 11.96
CA ILE A 261 7.36 34.34 11.70
C ILE A 261 7.66 33.72 13.07
N HIS A 262 7.07 32.58 13.42
CA HIS A 262 7.23 32.01 14.76
C HIS A 262 7.26 30.49 14.78
N GLY A 263 7.82 29.93 15.86
CA GLY A 263 7.78 28.49 16.14
C GLY A 263 6.41 28.03 16.63
N ILE A 264 6.34 26.85 17.21
CA ILE A 264 5.11 26.28 17.75
C ILE A 264 4.76 26.95 19.09
N LYS A 265 3.48 26.91 19.43
CA LYS A 265 2.99 27.44 20.71
C LYS A 265 3.63 26.66 21.86
N ASN A 266 4.04 27.36 22.90
CA ASN A 266 4.67 26.73 24.07
C ASN A 266 3.76 25.62 24.63
N GLY A 267 4.35 24.46 24.90
CA GLY A 267 3.62 23.26 25.35
C GLY A 267 3.04 22.38 24.23
N LEU A 268 3.19 22.77 22.95
CA LEU A 268 2.74 22.00 21.79
C LEU A 268 3.88 21.62 20.83
N SER A 269 5.15 21.80 21.21
CA SER A 269 6.33 21.51 20.39
C SER A 269 6.34 20.09 19.80
N GLN A 270 5.76 19.12 20.50
CA GLN A 270 5.60 17.72 20.06
C GLN A 270 4.79 17.54 18.76
N VAL A 271 4.02 18.54 18.32
CA VAL A 271 3.36 18.52 17.01
C VAL A 271 4.39 18.49 15.89
N GLY A 272 5.55 19.13 16.08
CA GLY A 272 6.66 19.14 15.12
C GLY A 272 6.19 19.45 13.70
N ALA A 273 6.75 18.76 12.71
CA ALA A 273 6.46 18.94 11.29
C ALA A 273 4.98 18.79 10.89
N ALA A 274 4.15 18.10 11.69
CA ALA A 274 2.72 17.97 11.40
C ALA A 274 1.96 19.31 11.53
N HIS A 275 2.57 20.34 12.13
CA HIS A 275 1.96 21.66 12.29
C HIS A 275 1.59 22.32 10.94
N ALA A 276 2.29 21.96 9.86
CA ALA A 276 2.15 22.54 8.54
C ALA A 276 1.09 21.84 7.67
N GLU A 277 0.38 20.82 8.20
CA GLU A 277 -0.68 20.12 7.47
C GLU A 277 -1.96 20.96 7.34
N VAL A 278 -2.15 21.95 8.22
CA VAL A 278 -3.32 22.83 8.26
C VAL A 278 -2.88 24.27 8.53
N ASP A 279 -3.54 25.24 7.90
CA ASP A 279 -3.35 26.67 8.21
C ASP A 279 -4.16 27.06 9.45
N TRP A 280 -3.49 27.53 10.50
CA TRP A 280 -4.11 27.73 11.82
C TRP A 280 -3.81 29.09 12.46
N THR A 281 -2.93 29.90 11.87
CA THR A 281 -2.56 31.18 12.47
C THR A 281 -3.67 32.23 12.22
N GLN A 282 -3.53 33.40 12.83
CA GLN A 282 -4.40 34.56 12.56
C GLN A 282 -3.80 35.53 11.52
N GLY A 283 -2.78 35.07 10.79
CA GLY A 283 -2.05 35.84 9.76
C GLY A 283 -0.53 35.74 9.87
N CYS A 284 -0.01 35.21 10.98
CA CYS A 284 1.40 34.86 11.14
C CYS A 284 1.84 33.71 10.23
N ILE A 285 3.14 33.47 10.19
CA ILE A 285 3.77 32.37 9.46
C ILE A 285 4.42 31.46 10.50
N ALA A 286 3.91 30.24 10.63
CA ALA A 286 4.41 29.28 11.60
C ALA A 286 5.35 28.25 10.95
N VAL A 287 6.42 27.90 11.65
CA VAL A 287 7.42 26.86 11.36
C VAL A 287 7.63 26.00 12.62
N THR A 288 8.46 24.96 12.59
CA THR A 288 8.82 24.23 13.83
C THR A 288 9.72 25.04 14.75
N ASP A 289 9.92 24.56 15.98
CA ASP A 289 10.76 25.20 16.98
C ASP A 289 12.24 25.21 16.56
N GLU A 290 12.71 24.11 15.99
CA GLU A 290 14.08 24.00 15.45
C GLU A 290 14.27 24.91 14.22
N GLU A 291 13.26 24.96 13.34
CA GLU A 291 13.29 25.80 12.14
C GLU A 291 13.30 27.29 12.47
N ILE A 292 12.51 27.75 13.46
CA ILE A 292 12.52 29.17 13.83
C ILE A 292 13.84 29.60 14.46
N GLU A 293 14.53 28.72 15.18
CA GLU A 293 15.87 28.97 15.71
C GLU A 293 16.87 29.15 14.56
N GLU A 294 16.85 28.24 13.59
CA GLU A 294 17.72 28.27 12.40
C GLU A 294 17.50 29.57 11.59
N ILE A 295 16.23 29.95 11.37
CA ILE A 295 15.87 31.21 10.69
C ILE A 295 16.36 32.42 11.49
N ALA A 296 16.15 32.44 12.81
CA ALA A 296 16.49 33.57 13.65
C ALA A 296 18.00 33.82 13.76
N GLU A 297 18.80 32.75 13.72
CA GLU A 297 20.26 32.81 13.68
C GLU A 297 20.75 33.32 12.32
N ALA A 298 20.17 32.83 11.23
CA ALA A 298 20.65 33.14 9.88
C ALA A 298 20.18 34.50 9.31
N ALA A 299 18.99 34.97 9.70
CA ALA A 299 18.36 36.19 9.17
C ALA A 299 18.42 37.37 10.17
N PRO A 300 19.38 38.31 10.05
CA PRO A 300 19.48 39.50 10.92
C PRO A 300 18.23 40.42 10.86
N ASN A 301 18.13 41.36 11.81
CA ASN A 301 17.13 42.42 11.68
C ASN A 301 17.47 43.24 10.42
N GLY A 302 16.43 43.64 9.68
CA GLY A 302 16.59 44.27 8.37
C GLY A 302 16.58 43.32 7.18
N THR A 303 16.66 42.00 7.39
CA THR A 303 16.48 41.01 6.31
C THR A 303 15.11 41.21 5.65
N VAL A 304 15.10 41.25 4.31
CA VAL A 304 13.88 41.45 3.52
C VAL A 304 12.98 40.23 3.65
N VAL A 305 11.70 40.43 3.90
CA VAL A 305 10.67 39.38 3.87
C VAL A 305 9.71 39.69 2.73
N GLU A 306 9.73 38.88 1.69
CA GLU A 306 8.80 38.98 0.57
C GLU A 306 7.76 37.87 0.66
N ILE A 307 6.47 38.23 0.67
CA ILE A 307 5.35 37.29 0.74
C ILE A 307 4.54 37.39 -0.54
N ARG A 308 4.44 36.28 -1.27
CA ARG A 308 3.76 36.16 -2.56
C ARG A 308 2.54 35.23 -2.46
N PRO A 309 1.56 35.38 -3.38
CA PRO A 309 0.38 34.51 -3.46
C PRO A 309 0.69 33.01 -3.50
#